data_AF-A0A310SD15-F1
#
_entry.id   AF-A0A310SD15-F1
#
_cell.length_a   1.000
_cell.length_b   1.000
_cell.length_c   1.000
_cell.angle_alpha   90.00
_cell.angle_beta   90.00
_cell.angle_gamma   90.00
#
_symmetry.space_group_name_H-M   'P 1'
#
loop_
_entity.id
_entity.type
_entity.pdbx_description
1 polymer ?
#
loop_
_entity_poly.entity_id
_entity_poly.type
_entity_poly.pdbx_seq_one_letter_code
_entity_poly.pdbx_strand_id
1 'polypeptide(L)'
;VAGWFPFDAQRNFAAAYFFQATAALLLGFYSLTFDSLFISLMNFPTAILDVLGHKLEGFDVYGERRRRQSVGACLRSIVVDHQNIIRYIKDLNDSLKWFFLGDFLIKSYHISLALTNVVHATKETFGLDAFILMMIFTQVLSLYYHANEIVLKSGTLCRKVFESNWCDQTPELKRSLTIVMMRSQKSLTLTIGFLGVIDNELIVKIMKAAYTFVLFQLDI
;
A
#
# COMPACT_ATOMS: atom_id res chain seq x y z
N VAL A 1 -20.63 -16.71 24.92
CA VAL A 1 -19.24 -17.08 24.58
C VAL A 1 -19.32 -18.16 23.52
N ALA A 2 -19.03 -17.83 22.26
CA ALA A 2 -19.04 -18.80 21.16
C ALA A 2 -17.60 -19.29 20.97
N GLY A 3 -17.26 -20.41 21.59
CA GLY A 3 -15.92 -21.01 21.55
C GLY A 3 -15.87 -22.25 22.44
N TRP A 4 -15.03 -23.22 22.08
CA TRP A 4 -14.82 -24.40 22.91
C TRP A 4 -13.84 -24.07 24.04
N PHE A 5 -14.22 -24.39 25.28
CA PHE A 5 -13.36 -24.23 26.45
C PHE A 5 -13.19 -25.59 27.14
N PRO A 6 -12.01 -25.89 27.71
CA PRO A 6 -11.78 -27.13 28.46
C PRO A 6 -12.50 -27.15 29.82
N PHE A 7 -13.16 -26.05 30.21
CA PHE A 7 -13.96 -25.91 31.42
C PHE A 7 -15.40 -25.48 31.07
N ASP A 8 -16.34 -25.71 31.98
CA ASP A 8 -17.74 -25.31 31.81
C ASP A 8 -17.88 -23.78 31.76
N ALA A 9 -18.03 -23.26 30.54
CA ALA A 9 -18.14 -21.84 30.26
C ALA A 9 -19.45 -21.22 30.76
N GLN A 10 -20.50 -22.02 30.99
CA GLN A 10 -21.77 -21.53 31.58
C GLN A 10 -21.58 -21.24 33.07
N ARG A 11 -20.85 -22.12 33.77
CA ARG A 11 -20.57 -21.96 35.21
C ARG A 11 -19.55 -20.87 35.51
N ASN A 12 -18.54 -20.68 34.65
CA ASN A 12 -17.49 -19.67 34.79
C ASN A 12 -17.55 -18.60 33.68
N PHE A 13 -18.74 -18.08 33.40
CA PHE A 13 -18.98 -17.16 32.29
C PHE A 13 -18.08 -15.91 32.33
N ALA A 14 -17.91 -15.30 33.51
CA ALA A 14 -17.09 -14.10 33.67
C ALA A 14 -15.62 -14.34 33.27
N ALA A 15 -15.05 -15.49 33.65
CA ALA A 15 -13.68 -15.84 33.30
C ALA A 15 -13.51 -16.14 31.80
N ALA A 16 -14.45 -16.88 31.21
CA ALA A 16 -14.46 -17.16 29.77
C ALA A 16 -14.62 -15.87 28.94
N TYR A 17 -15.50 -14.97 29.37
CA TYR A 17 -15.71 -13.68 28.72
C TYR A 17 -14.48 -12.77 28.85
N PHE A 18 -13.89 -12.68 30.05
CA PHE A 18 -12.66 -11.90 30.26
C PHE A 18 -11.52 -12.38 29.37
N PHE A 19 -11.32 -13.69 29.27
CA PHE A 19 -10.32 -14.29 28.39
C PHE A 19 -10.62 -13.98 26.91
N GLN A 20 -11.87 -14.16 26.47
CA GLN A 20 -12.24 -13.89 25.08
C GLN A 20 -12.08 -12.41 24.73
N ALA A 21 -12.45 -11.49 25.63
CA ALA A 21 -12.30 -10.06 25.44
C ALA A 21 -10.83 -9.63 25.39
N THR A 22 -9.99 -10.14 26.29
CA THR A 22 -8.54 -9.86 26.27
C THR A 22 -7.87 -10.43 25.04
N ALA A 23 -8.21 -11.66 24.63
CA ALA A 23 -7.70 -12.25 23.40
C ALA A 23 -8.11 -11.42 22.16
N ALA A 24 -9.38 -11.00 22.07
CA ALA A 24 -9.86 -10.17 20.98
C ALA A 24 -9.14 -8.81 20.91
N LEU A 25 -8.92 -8.15 22.06
CA LEU A 25 -8.17 -6.90 22.14
C LEU A 25 -6.72 -7.10 21.68
N LEU A 26 -6.03 -8.14 22.15
CA LEU A 26 -4.65 -8.43 21.76
C LEU A 26 -4.51 -8.71 20.26
N LEU A 27 -5.42 -9.50 19.69
CA LEU A 27 -5.45 -9.78 18.25
C LEU A 27 -5.71 -8.51 17.43
N GLY A 28 -6.61 -7.65 17.91
CA GLY A 28 -6.88 -6.34 17.30
C GLY A 28 -5.65 -5.43 17.32
N PHE A 29 -4.93 -5.34 18.45
CA PHE A 29 -3.70 -4.56 18.52
C PHE A 29 -2.60 -5.12 17.62
N TYR A 30 -2.47 -6.45 17.57
CA TYR A 30 -1.48 -7.10 16.72
C TYR A 30 -1.74 -6.81 15.24
N SER A 31 -2.99 -6.95 14.78
CA SER A 31 -3.34 -6.67 13.38
C SER A 31 -3.11 -5.21 12.99
N LEU A 32 -3.49 -4.26 13.85
CA LEU A 32 -3.25 -2.83 13.61
C LEU A 32 -1.75 -2.51 13.55
N THR A 33 -0.96 -3.07 14.47
CA THR A 33 0.49 -2.86 14.48
C THR A 33 1.13 -3.44 13.22
N PHE A 34 0.69 -4.62 12.81
CA PHE A 34 1.18 -5.30 11.62
C PHE A 34 0.86 -4.51 10.34
N ASP A 35 -0.38 -4.05 10.17
CA ASP A 35 -0.76 -3.19 9.04
C ASP A 35 0.05 -1.89 9.02
N SER A 36 0.24 -1.26 10.19
CA SER A 36 1.03 -0.03 10.32
C SER A 36 2.50 -0.20 9.91
N LEU A 37 3.07 -1.39 10.13
CA LEU A 37 4.43 -1.71 9.72
C LEU A 37 4.55 -1.71 8.19
N PHE A 38 3.64 -2.39 7.48
CA PHE A 38 3.65 -2.42 6.03
C PHE A 38 3.40 -1.05 5.42
N ILE A 39 2.44 -0.30 5.97
CA ILE A 39 2.19 1.08 5.56
C ILE A 39 3.45 1.92 5.73
N SER A 40 4.18 1.78 6.84
CA SER A 40 5.44 2.49 7.08
C SER A 40 6.52 2.12 6.08
N LEU A 41 6.67 0.82 5.77
CA LEU A 41 7.62 0.32 4.76
C LEU A 41 7.32 0.84 3.35
N MET A 42 6.05 1.09 3.02
CA MET A 42 5.60 1.67 1.75
C MET A 42 5.65 3.20 1.74
N ASN A 43 5.46 3.87 2.87
CA ASN A 43 5.57 5.32 2.97
C ASN A 43 7.01 5.81 2.85
N PHE A 44 7.97 5.06 3.38
CA PHE A 44 9.39 5.37 3.24
C PHE A 44 9.83 5.61 1.79
N PRO A 45 9.60 4.68 0.83
CA PRO A 45 9.97 4.89 -0.54
C PRO A 45 9.16 6.00 -1.23
N THR A 46 7.86 6.14 -0.92
CA THR A 46 7.02 7.21 -1.44
C THR A 46 7.57 8.59 -1.08
N ALA A 47 7.97 8.79 0.18
CA ALA A 47 8.57 10.04 0.62
C ALA A 47 9.92 10.33 -0.07
N ILE A 48 10.74 9.29 -0.27
CA ILE A 48 12.00 9.44 -1.02
C ILE A 48 11.74 9.80 -2.48
N LEU A 49 10.75 9.20 -3.12
CA LEU A 49 10.38 9.53 -4.50
C LEU A 49 9.92 10.98 -4.63
N ASP A 50 9.16 11.50 -3.66
CA ASP A 50 8.75 12.91 -3.62
C ASP A 50 9.95 13.87 -3.50
N VAL A 51 10.86 13.57 -2.57
CA VAL A 51 12.10 14.34 -2.39
C VAL A 51 12.98 14.26 -3.64
N LEU A 52 13.09 13.07 -4.24
CA LEU A 52 13.85 12.85 -5.46
C LEU A 52 13.26 13.66 -6.64
N GLY A 53 11.93 13.68 -6.76
CA GLY A 53 11.23 14.50 -7.75
C GLY A 53 11.55 15.98 -7.60
N HIS A 54 11.50 16.51 -6.39
CA HIS A 54 11.87 17.92 -6.12
C HIS A 54 13.35 18.21 -6.40
N LYS A 55 14.26 17.29 -6.05
CA LYS A 55 15.69 17.42 -6.36
C LYS A 55 15.95 17.41 -7.87
N LEU A 56 15.22 16.59 -8.62
CA LEU A 56 15.33 16.48 -10.08
C LEU A 56 14.75 17.71 -10.80
N GLU A 57 13.68 18.29 -10.27
CA GLU A 57 13.07 19.50 -10.84
C GLU A 57 14.00 20.73 -10.70
N GLY A 58 14.72 20.86 -9.58
CA GLY A 58 15.61 22.00 -9.29
C GLY A 58 17.10 21.67 -9.22
N PHE A 59 17.59 20.64 -9.93
CA PHE A 59 18.95 20.12 -9.76
C PHE A 59 20.06 21.16 -10.05
N ASP A 60 19.78 22.11 -10.94
CA ASP A 60 20.66 23.23 -11.29
C ASP A 60 20.81 24.21 -10.10
N VAL A 61 19.68 24.64 -9.52
CA VAL A 61 19.64 25.51 -8.33
C VAL A 61 20.28 24.82 -7.13
N TYR A 62 20.04 23.51 -6.94
CA TYR A 62 20.68 22.74 -5.88
C TYR A 62 22.20 22.62 -6.07
N GLY A 63 22.66 22.44 -7.31
CA GLY A 63 24.08 22.42 -7.65
C GLY A 63 24.76 23.75 -7.32
N GLU A 64 24.15 24.87 -7.70
CA GLU A 64 24.69 26.21 -7.46
C GLU A 64 24.68 26.60 -5.96
N ARG A 65 23.58 26.36 -5.25
CA ARG A 65 23.45 26.68 -3.82
C ARG A 65 24.46 25.94 -2.95
N ARG A 66 24.87 24.73 -3.35
CA ARG A 66 25.81 23.94 -2.55
C ARG A 66 27.23 24.49 -2.55
N ARG A 67 27.57 25.50 -3.36
CA ARG A 67 28.86 26.26 -3.47
C ARG A 67 30.18 25.47 -3.50
N ARG A 68 30.13 24.14 -3.34
CA ARG A 68 31.25 23.19 -3.18
C ARG A 68 31.09 21.95 -4.07
N GLN A 69 30.01 21.81 -4.84
CA GLN A 69 29.78 20.67 -5.74
C GLN A 69 29.44 21.17 -7.14
N SER A 70 30.00 20.55 -8.18
CA SER A 70 29.57 20.80 -9.55
C SER A 70 28.15 20.27 -9.76
N VAL A 71 27.37 20.89 -10.66
CA VAL A 71 26.02 20.44 -11.04
C VAL A 71 26.01 18.96 -11.43
N GLY A 72 27.07 18.49 -12.11
CA GLY A 72 27.23 17.07 -12.43
C GLY A 72 27.45 16.15 -11.22
N ALA A 73 28.16 16.60 -10.18
CA ALA A 73 28.28 15.83 -8.94
C ALA A 73 26.94 15.74 -8.20
N CYS A 74 26.14 16.82 -8.22
CA CYS A 74 24.78 16.83 -7.68
C CYS A 74 23.88 15.84 -8.43
N LEU A 75 23.85 15.91 -9.77
CA LEU A 75 23.07 15.00 -10.60
C LEU A 75 23.49 13.53 -10.37
N ARG A 76 24.80 13.26 -10.27
CA ARG A 76 25.30 11.91 -9.97
C ARG A 76 24.77 11.39 -8.64
N SER A 77 24.75 12.22 -7.59
CA SER A 77 24.17 11.85 -6.30
C SER A 77 22.68 11.52 -6.42
N ILE A 78 21.92 12.33 -7.16
CA ILE A 78 20.49 12.12 -7.40
C ILE A 78 20.24 10.80 -8.16
N VAL A 79 21.07 10.50 -9.16
CA VAL A 79 20.98 9.23 -9.91
C VAL A 79 21.28 8.03 -9.02
N VAL A 80 22.26 8.13 -8.12
CA VAL A 80 22.55 7.07 -7.14
C VAL A 80 21.37 6.88 -6.17
N ASP A 81 20.78 7.96 -5.66
CA ASP A 81 19.57 7.90 -4.84
C ASP A 81 18.42 7.21 -5.60
N HIS A 82 18.22 7.56 -6.87
CA HIS A 82 17.21 6.93 -7.74
C HIS A 82 17.47 5.42 -7.94
N GLN A 83 18.73 5.01 -8.11
CA GLN A 83 19.06 3.59 -8.24
C GLN A 83 18.83 2.82 -6.93
N ASN A 84 19.16 3.43 -5.80
CA ASN A 84 18.96 2.83 -4.48
C ASN A 84 17.47 2.62 -4.18
N ILE A 85 16.62 3.61 -4.51
CA ILE A 85 15.17 3.48 -4.29
C ILE A 85 14.53 2.43 -5.21
N ILE A 86 15.00 2.31 -6.46
CA ILE A 86 14.57 1.24 -7.38
C ILE A 86 14.91 -0.13 -6.80
N ARG A 87 16.11 -0.31 -6.24
CA ARG A 87 16.52 -1.56 -5.59
C ARG A 87 15.66 -1.84 -4.36
N TYR A 88 15.49 -0.85 -3.49
CA TYR A 88 14.65 -0.97 -2.29
C TYR A 88 13.22 -1.43 -2.63
N ILE A 89 12.55 -0.79 -3.59
CA ILE A 89 11.18 -1.20 -3.96
C ILE A 89 11.16 -2.60 -4.57
N LYS A 90 12.19 -2.97 -5.33
CA LYS A 90 12.30 -4.34 -5.88
C LYS A 90 12.45 -5.37 -4.76
N ASP A 91 13.34 -5.13 -3.80
CA ASP A 91 13.59 -6.03 -2.67
C ASP A 91 12.35 -6.12 -1.77
N LEU A 92 11.67 -4.98 -1.56
CA LEU A 92 10.39 -4.91 -0.86
C LEU A 92 9.33 -5.77 -1.57
N ASN A 93 9.18 -5.62 -2.89
CA ASN A 93 8.24 -6.43 -3.66
C ASN A 93 8.57 -7.92 -3.61
N ASP A 94 9.84 -8.30 -3.77
CA ASP A 94 10.25 -9.70 -3.76
C ASP A 94 10.02 -10.35 -2.39
N SER A 95 10.15 -9.58 -1.31
CA SER A 95 9.88 -10.03 0.05
C SER A 95 8.38 -10.13 0.36
N LEU A 96 7.56 -9.18 -0.14
CA LEU A 96 6.16 -9.03 0.27
C LEU A 96 5.14 -9.59 -0.71
N LYS A 97 5.49 -9.89 -1.97
CA LYS A 97 4.51 -10.31 -2.99
C LYS A 97 3.68 -11.52 -2.60
N TRP A 98 4.31 -12.52 -1.96
CA TRP A 98 3.61 -13.73 -1.51
C TRP A 98 2.82 -13.49 -0.23
N PHE A 99 3.31 -12.60 0.63
CA PHE A 99 2.56 -12.15 1.80
C PHE A 99 1.27 -11.44 1.39
N PHE A 100 1.34 -10.48 0.46
CA PHE A 100 0.15 -9.79 -0.06
C PHE A 100 -0.84 -10.73 -0.74
N LEU A 101 -0.36 -11.82 -1.36
CA LEU A 101 -1.25 -12.85 -1.89
C LEU A 101 -2.03 -13.55 -0.77
N GLY A 102 -1.35 -13.92 0.31
CA GLY A 102 -2.00 -14.51 1.49
C GLY A 102 -2.99 -13.56 2.13
N ASP A 103 -2.59 -12.30 2.35
CA ASP A 103 -3.46 -11.25 2.88
C ASP A 103 -4.70 -11.05 1.99
N PHE A 104 -4.51 -10.92 0.67
CA PHE A 104 -5.62 -10.79 -0.27
C PHE A 104 -6.64 -11.93 -0.16
N LEU A 105 -6.18 -13.18 -0.05
CA LEU A 105 -7.07 -14.34 0.07
C LEU A 105 -7.84 -14.33 1.40
N ILE A 106 -7.15 -14.03 2.50
CA ILE A 106 -7.76 -13.94 3.84
C ILE A 106 -8.80 -12.81 3.88
N LYS A 107 -8.45 -11.62 3.37
CA LYS A 107 -9.37 -10.48 3.31
C LYS A 107 -10.54 -10.76 2.37
N SER A 108 -10.31 -11.44 1.24
CA SER A 108 -11.40 -11.85 0.33
C SER A 108 -12.40 -12.78 1.02
N TYR A 109 -11.92 -13.75 1.80
CA TYR A 109 -12.76 -14.63 2.62
C TYR A 109 -13.51 -13.85 3.72
N HIS A 110 -12.85 -12.93 4.41
CA HIS A 110 -13.51 -12.10 5.43
C HIS A 110 -14.58 -11.18 4.82
N ILE A 111 -14.34 -10.60 3.65
CA ILE A 111 -15.31 -9.77 2.93
C ILE A 111 -16.54 -10.61 2.55
N SER A 112 -16.37 -11.81 1.98
CA SER A 112 -17.51 -12.65 1.58
C SER A 112 -18.35 -13.11 2.79
N LEU A 113 -17.69 -13.45 3.90
CA LEU A 113 -18.37 -13.78 5.16
C LEU A 113 -19.13 -12.58 5.73
N ALA A 114 -18.49 -11.42 5.80
CA ALA A 114 -19.11 -10.21 6.31
C ALA A 114 -20.31 -9.77 5.46
N LEU A 115 -20.20 -9.85 4.12
CA LEU A 115 -21.32 -9.57 3.21
C LEU A 115 -22.49 -10.54 3.44
N THR A 116 -22.20 -11.84 3.58
CA THR A 116 -23.23 -12.85 3.87
C THR A 116 -23.96 -12.54 5.17
N ASN A 117 -23.23 -12.17 6.22
CA ASN A 117 -23.82 -11.80 7.51
C ASN A 117 -24.69 -10.54 7.37
N VAL A 118 -24.24 -9.52 6.63
CA VAL A 118 -25.02 -8.30 6.38
C VAL A 118 -26.31 -8.59 5.61
N VAL A 119 -26.28 -9.46 4.59
CA VAL A 119 -27.47 -9.83 3.80
C VAL A 119 -28.51 -10.56 4.66
N HIS A 120 -28.06 -11.44 5.56
CA HIS A 120 -28.94 -12.21 6.44
C HIS A 120 -29.15 -11.55 7.81
N ALA A 121 -28.69 -10.31 7.99
CA ALA A 121 -28.72 -9.63 9.26
C ALA A 121 -30.16 -9.30 9.67
N THR A 122 -30.43 -9.43 10.96
CA THR A 122 -31.67 -8.92 11.56
C THR A 122 -31.54 -7.42 11.86
N LYS A 123 -32.66 -6.74 12.14
CA LYS A 123 -32.63 -5.32 12.53
C LYS A 123 -31.69 -5.02 13.71
N GLU A 124 -31.51 -5.99 14.60
CA GLU A 124 -30.67 -5.86 15.80
C GLU A 124 -29.18 -6.07 15.51
N THR A 125 -28.82 -6.95 14.57
CA THR A 125 -27.41 -7.29 14.27
C THR A 125 -26.82 -6.45 13.13
N PHE A 126 -27.67 -5.90 12.25
CA PHE A 126 -27.25 -5.17 11.06
C PHE A 126 -26.20 -4.09 11.33
N GLY A 127 -26.35 -3.31 12.41
CA GLY A 127 -25.41 -2.26 12.75
C GLY A 127 -23.98 -2.78 13.03
N LEU A 128 -23.86 -3.90 13.73
CA LEU A 128 -22.58 -4.53 14.04
C LEU A 128 -21.97 -5.16 12.79
N ASP A 129 -22.76 -5.89 12.01
CA ASP A 129 -22.31 -6.58 10.79
C ASP A 129 -21.83 -5.57 9.73
N ALA A 130 -22.57 -4.47 9.55
CA ALA A 130 -22.19 -3.37 8.66
C ALA A 130 -20.91 -2.66 9.13
N PHE A 131 -20.73 -2.48 10.44
CA PHE A 131 -19.53 -1.88 11.01
C PHE A 131 -18.29 -2.75 10.77
N ILE A 132 -18.40 -4.07 10.97
CA ILE A 132 -17.31 -5.02 10.69
C ILE A 132 -16.94 -4.99 9.21
N LEU A 133 -17.94 -5.01 8.32
CA LEU A 133 -17.72 -4.92 6.88
C LEU A 133 -16.97 -3.63 6.50
N MET A 134 -17.40 -2.48 7.04
CA MET A 134 -16.75 -1.19 6.81
C MET A 134 -15.29 -1.21 7.27
N MET A 135 -15.00 -1.76 8.46
CA MET A 135 -13.62 -1.85 8.96
C MET A 135 -12.72 -2.69 8.06
N ILE A 136 -13.20 -3.84 7.57
CA ILE A 136 -12.42 -4.69 6.66
C ILE A 136 -12.13 -3.95 5.35
N PHE A 137 -13.11 -3.26 4.78
CA PHE A 137 -12.89 -2.45 3.58
C PHE A 137 -11.89 -1.32 3.81
N THR A 138 -12.00 -0.59 4.92
CA THR A 138 -11.04 0.49 5.24
C THR A 138 -9.61 -0.03 5.35
N GLN A 139 -9.41 -1.21 5.95
CA GLN A 139 -8.07 -1.84 6.04
C GLN A 139 -7.48 -2.13 4.65
N VAL A 140 -8.26 -2.79 3.77
CA VAL A 140 -7.81 -3.12 2.40
C VAL A 140 -7.54 -1.84 1.61
N LEU A 141 -8.45 -0.87 1.66
CA LEU A 141 -8.31 0.41 0.97
C LEU A 141 -7.06 1.16 1.42
N SER A 142 -6.82 1.24 2.73
CA SER A 142 -5.67 1.95 3.29
C SER A 142 -4.35 1.32 2.81
N LEU A 143 -4.22 -0.01 2.93
CA LEU A 143 -2.99 -0.71 2.53
C LEU A 143 -2.71 -0.54 1.03
N TYR A 144 -3.73 -0.72 0.19
CA TYR A 144 -3.57 -0.69 -1.26
C TYR A 144 -3.38 0.74 -1.78
N TYR A 145 -3.96 1.74 -1.11
CA TYR A 145 -3.71 3.15 -1.39
C TYR A 145 -2.22 3.48 -1.27
N HIS A 146 -1.55 3.05 -0.19
CA HIS A 146 -0.13 3.31 0.00
C HIS A 146 0.76 2.60 -1.04
N ALA A 147 0.38 1.40 -1.49
CA ALA A 147 1.06 0.72 -2.59
C ALA A 147 0.87 1.48 -3.92
N ASN A 148 -0.33 2.00 -4.18
CA ASN A 148 -0.65 2.78 -5.37
C ASN A 148 0.10 4.12 -5.41
N GLU A 149 0.30 4.78 -4.26
CA GLU A 149 1.11 6.01 -4.18
C GLU A 149 2.52 5.82 -4.74
N ILE A 150 3.17 4.67 -4.49
CA ILE A 150 4.49 4.36 -5.07
C ILE A 150 4.43 4.39 -6.61
N VAL A 151 3.37 3.83 -7.19
CA VAL A 151 3.15 3.80 -8.65
C VAL A 151 2.97 5.21 -9.20
N LEU A 152 2.15 6.02 -8.54
CA LEU A 152 1.88 7.41 -8.94
C LEU A 152 3.15 8.26 -8.84
N LYS A 153 3.82 8.29 -7.67
CA LYS A 153 5.00 9.13 -7.46
C LYS A 153 6.13 8.75 -8.40
N SER A 154 6.41 7.46 -8.57
CA SER A 154 7.45 7.00 -9.50
C SER A 154 7.14 7.35 -10.96
N GLY A 155 5.87 7.27 -11.38
CA GLY A 155 5.44 7.67 -12.73
C GLY A 155 5.56 9.18 -13.00
N THR A 156 5.47 10.02 -11.96
CA THR A 156 5.62 11.48 -12.11
C THR A 156 7.07 11.94 -12.27
N LEU A 157 8.06 11.10 -11.97
CA LEU A 157 9.48 11.48 -12.03
C LEU A 157 9.90 11.94 -13.44
N CYS A 158 9.43 11.28 -14.50
CA CYS A 158 9.74 11.70 -15.87
C CYS A 158 9.28 13.13 -16.14
N ARG A 159 8.05 13.46 -15.71
CA ARG A 159 7.49 14.81 -15.84
C ARG A 159 8.29 15.83 -15.05
N LYS A 160 8.73 15.48 -13.83
CA LYS A 160 9.56 16.35 -12.99
C LYS A 160 10.92 16.69 -13.60
N VAL A 161 11.56 15.72 -14.27
CA VAL A 161 12.79 16.00 -15.04
C VAL A 161 12.48 16.88 -16.25
N PHE A 162 11.36 16.66 -16.94
CA PHE A 162 10.98 17.44 -18.11
C PHE A 162 10.67 18.91 -17.76
N GLU A 163 10.08 19.15 -16.59
CA GLU A 163 9.79 20.49 -16.03
C GLU A 163 11.06 21.24 -15.55
N SER A 164 12.23 20.58 -15.50
CA SER A 164 13.49 21.20 -15.09
C SER A 164 14.19 21.97 -16.24
N ASN A 165 15.24 22.74 -15.93
CA ASN A 165 16.07 23.44 -16.91
C ASN A 165 17.02 22.50 -17.70
N TRP A 166 16.59 21.29 -18.03
CA TRP A 166 17.41 20.27 -18.70
C TRP A 166 17.85 20.70 -20.12
N CYS A 167 17.04 21.53 -20.81
CA CYS A 167 17.32 22.04 -22.15
C CYS A 167 18.54 22.99 -22.21
N ASP A 168 18.88 23.66 -21.12
CA ASP A 168 19.99 24.63 -21.07
C ASP A 168 21.28 24.03 -20.51
N GLN A 169 21.29 22.73 -20.21
CA GLN A 169 22.44 22.05 -19.65
C GLN A 169 23.49 21.63 -20.68
N THR A 170 24.67 21.27 -20.18
CA THR A 170 25.75 20.68 -20.98
C THR A 170 25.30 19.36 -21.65
N PRO A 171 25.89 18.99 -22.80
CA PRO A 171 25.54 17.75 -23.50
C PRO A 171 25.63 16.48 -22.64
N GLU A 172 26.60 16.45 -21.71
CA GLU A 172 26.81 15.33 -20.77
C GLU A 172 25.66 15.18 -19.77
N LEU A 173 25.19 16.30 -19.21
CA LEU A 173 24.06 16.33 -18.28
C LEU A 173 22.75 16.03 -19.00
N LYS A 174 22.54 16.60 -20.19
CA LYS A 174 21.39 16.28 -21.06
C LYS A 174 21.26 14.79 -21.28
N ARG A 175 22.33 14.12 -21.70
CA ARG A 175 22.34 12.67 -21.93
C ARG A 175 21.97 11.89 -20.66
N SER A 176 22.50 12.30 -19.52
CA SER A 176 22.20 11.67 -18.23
C SER A 176 20.73 11.85 -17.82
N LEU A 177 20.19 13.06 -17.97
CA LEU A 177 18.79 13.37 -17.69
C LEU A 177 17.83 12.63 -18.62
N THR A 178 18.16 12.50 -19.91
CA THR A 178 17.38 11.68 -20.85
C THR A 178 17.33 10.22 -20.41
N ILE A 179 18.44 9.64 -19.92
CA ILE A 179 18.44 8.27 -19.37
C ILE A 179 17.52 8.17 -18.15
N VAL A 180 17.55 9.17 -17.26
CA VAL A 180 16.65 9.22 -16.09
C VAL A 180 15.19 9.30 -16.54
N MET A 181 14.85 10.14 -17.52
CA MET A 181 13.49 10.22 -18.09
C MET A 181 13.05 8.86 -18.64
N MET A 182 13.85 8.24 -19.51
CA MET A 182 13.56 6.94 -20.11
C MET A 182 13.36 5.85 -19.04
N ARG A 183 14.17 5.84 -17.97
CA ARG A 183 14.00 4.90 -16.87
C ARG A 183 12.72 5.17 -16.06
N SER A 184 12.38 6.43 -15.86
CA SER A 184 11.24 6.88 -15.04
C SER A 184 9.89 6.63 -15.73
N GLN A 185 9.87 6.42 -17.04
CA GLN A 185 8.64 6.02 -17.76
C GLN A 185 8.11 4.65 -17.31
N LYS A 186 8.97 3.79 -16.75
CA LYS A 186 8.55 2.54 -16.11
C LYS A 186 8.36 2.76 -14.61
N SER A 187 7.10 2.96 -14.21
CA SER A 187 6.70 3.09 -12.81
C SER A 187 7.16 1.90 -11.96
N LEU A 188 7.42 2.18 -10.70
CA LEU A 188 7.77 1.20 -9.68
C LEU A 188 6.48 0.71 -9.03
N THR A 189 6.34 -0.61 -8.91
CA THR A 189 5.08 -1.24 -8.53
C THR A 189 5.31 -2.33 -7.49
N LEU A 190 4.30 -2.52 -6.63
CA LEU A 190 4.17 -3.70 -5.78
C LEU A 190 3.14 -4.65 -6.40
N THR A 191 3.33 -5.96 -6.21
CA THR A 191 2.53 -7.02 -6.85
C THR A 191 1.96 -7.98 -5.82
N ILE A 192 0.78 -8.54 -6.12
CA ILE A 192 0.14 -9.61 -5.35
C ILE A 192 0.46 -10.95 -5.99
N GLY A 193 1.53 -11.60 -5.55
CA GLY A 193 1.97 -12.90 -6.08
C GLY A 193 1.94 -12.93 -7.61
N PHE A 194 1.01 -13.73 -8.16
CA PHE A 194 0.78 -13.87 -9.60
C PHE A 194 -0.44 -13.10 -10.13
N LEU A 195 -1.25 -12.47 -9.26
CA LEU A 195 -2.53 -11.84 -9.63
C LEU A 195 -2.37 -10.49 -10.33
N GLY A 196 -1.27 -9.77 -10.07
CA GLY A 196 -0.97 -8.51 -10.74
C GLY A 196 -0.44 -7.42 -9.81
N VAL A 197 -0.51 -6.18 -10.27
CA VAL A 197 -0.06 -4.98 -9.54
C VAL A 197 -1.11 -4.57 -8.50
N ILE A 198 -0.64 -4.07 -7.35
CA ILE A 198 -1.48 -3.42 -6.35
C ILE A 198 -1.68 -1.97 -6.80
N ASP A 199 -2.82 -1.70 -7.42
CA ASP A 199 -3.25 -0.37 -7.86
C ASP A 199 -4.72 -0.10 -7.51
N ASN A 200 -5.17 1.12 -7.78
CA ASN A 200 -6.57 1.48 -7.56
C ASN A 200 -7.54 0.69 -8.46
N GLU A 201 -7.10 0.19 -9.62
CA GLU A 201 -7.96 -0.63 -10.47
C GLU A 201 -8.30 -1.96 -9.80
N LEU A 202 -7.34 -2.55 -9.09
CA LEU A 202 -7.57 -3.75 -8.30
C LEU A 202 -8.61 -3.53 -7.20
N ILE A 203 -8.58 -2.38 -6.52
CA ILE A 203 -9.60 -2.02 -5.54
C ILE A 203 -10.99 -1.99 -6.20
N VAL A 204 -11.12 -1.36 -7.36
CA VAL A 204 -12.40 -1.33 -8.09
C VAL A 204 -12.85 -2.74 -8.49
N LYS A 205 -11.92 -3.63 -8.88
CA LYS A 205 -12.23 -5.04 -9.17
C LYS A 205 -12.78 -5.76 -7.94
N ILE A 206 -12.20 -5.55 -6.77
CA ILE A 206 -12.68 -6.13 -5.50
C ILE A 206 -14.09 -5.62 -5.18
N MET A 207 -14.33 -4.31 -5.31
CA MET A 207 -15.66 -3.72 -5.06
C MET A 207 -16.72 -4.25 -6.02
N LYS A 208 -16.40 -4.41 -7.31
CA LYS A 208 -17.30 -5.01 -8.29
C LYS A 208 -17.62 -6.46 -7.95
N ALA A 209 -16.62 -7.25 -7.58
CA ALA A 209 -16.81 -8.64 -7.16
C ALA A 209 -17.71 -8.74 -5.93
N ALA A 210 -17.50 -7.88 -4.92
CA ALA A 210 -18.36 -7.79 -3.74
C ALA A 210 -19.82 -7.45 -4.09
N TYR A 211 -20.02 -6.47 -4.99
CA TYR A 211 -21.37 -6.11 -5.46
C TYR A 211 -22.07 -7.25 -6.20
N THR A 212 -21.36 -7.91 -7.13
CA THR A 212 -21.88 -9.07 -7.85
C THR A 212 -22.21 -10.23 -6.89
N PHE A 213 -21.40 -10.45 -5.87
CA PHE A 213 -21.64 -11.47 -4.85
C PHE A 213 -22.93 -11.19 -4.07
N VAL A 214 -23.16 -9.95 -3.64
CA VAL A 214 -24.40 -9.55 -2.95
C VAL A 214 -25.62 -9.73 -3.85
N LEU A 215 -25.55 -9.30 -5.11
CA LEU A 215 -26.66 -9.48 -6.06
C LEU A 215 -27.03 -10.96 -6.21
N PHE A 216 -26.03 -11.82 -6.43
CA PHE A 216 -26.25 -13.26 -6.54
C PHE A 216 -26.93 -13.86 -5.29
N GLN A 217 -26.60 -13.34 -4.11
CA GLN A 217 -27.16 -13.80 -2.85
C GLN A 217 -28.58 -13.27 -2.58
N LEU A 218 -28.99 -12.17 -3.23
CA LEU A 218 -30.34 -11.62 -3.15
C LEU A 218 -31.29 -12.25 -4.20
N ASP A 219 -30.74 -12.73 -5.32
CA ASP A 219 -31.51 -13.38 -6.39
C ASP A 219 -31.86 -14.85 -6.08
N ILE A 220 -31.28 -15.44 -5.03
CA ILE A 220 -31.57 -16.79 -4.50
C ILE A 220 -32.51 -16.69 -3.29
#